data_AF-A0A1A2XZW7-F1
#
_entry.id   AF-A0A1A2XZW7-F1
#
_cell.length_a   1.000
_cell.length_b   1.000
_cell.length_c   1.000
_cell.angle_alpha   90.00
_cell.angle_beta   90.00
_cell.angle_gamma   90.00
#
_symmetry.space_group_name_H-M   'P 1'
#
loop_
_entity.id
_entity.type
_entity.pdbx_description
1 polymer ?
#
loop_
_entity_poly.entity_id
_entity_poly.type
_entity_poly.pdbx_seq_one_letter_code
_entity_poly.pdbx_strand_id
1 'polypeptide(L)'
;MKRSELLDQLSTDSAGSLVYGEPHQTPDGTTVITAARVQAGRDGSSVRATPLGAMVIRGDNARWVAAVNADRIALVGVLTGLLSAVIASLAVLRRPPWPDLRAIGAPRDGAS
;
A
#
# COMPACT_ATOMS: atom_id res chain seq x y z
N MET A 1 15.49 27.99 -12.21
CA MET A 1 15.63 26.92 -11.21
C MET A 1 15.14 25.61 -11.81
N LYS A 2 15.92 24.53 -11.67
CA LYS A 2 15.71 23.27 -12.41
C LYS A 2 14.87 22.31 -11.56
N ARG A 3 13.82 21.69 -12.13
CA ARG A 3 12.91 20.78 -11.40
C ARG A 3 13.63 19.61 -10.72
N SER A 4 14.74 19.16 -11.29
CA SER A 4 15.62 18.13 -10.72
C SER A 4 16.19 18.52 -9.36
N GLU A 5 16.48 19.80 -9.15
CA GLU A 5 17.09 20.32 -7.92
C GLU A 5 16.07 20.40 -6.77
N LEU A 6 14.80 20.64 -7.11
CA LEU A 6 13.69 20.49 -6.16
C LEU A 6 13.43 19.02 -5.81
N LEU A 7 13.60 18.09 -6.75
CA LEU A 7 13.45 16.66 -6.48
C LEU A 7 14.61 16.11 -5.63
N ASP A 8 15.83 16.60 -5.83
CA ASP A 8 16.99 16.27 -4.99
C ASP A 8 16.87 16.88 -3.59
N GLN A 9 16.39 18.13 -3.48
CA GLN A 9 16.09 18.73 -2.18
C GLN A 9 14.96 17.97 -1.49
N LEU A 10 13.86 17.64 -2.18
CA LEU A 10 12.79 16.80 -1.60
C LEU A 10 13.30 15.41 -1.22
N SER A 11 14.21 14.81 -1.98
CA SER A 11 14.79 13.50 -1.65
C SER A 11 15.71 13.57 -0.45
N THR A 12 16.49 14.65 -0.30
CA THR A 12 17.38 14.89 0.83
C THR A 12 16.60 15.26 2.10
N ASP A 13 15.54 16.07 1.97
CA ASP A 13 14.69 16.55 3.06
C ASP A 13 13.63 15.51 3.47
N SER A 14 13.21 14.62 2.54
CA SER A 14 12.32 13.48 2.82
C SER A 14 13.06 12.20 3.24
N ALA A 15 14.38 12.13 3.02
CA ALA A 15 15.23 11.04 3.50
C ALA A 15 15.43 11.17 5.01
N GLY A 16 14.37 10.84 5.76
CA GLY A 16 14.46 10.71 7.20
C GLY A 16 15.66 9.83 7.58
N SER A 17 16.39 10.25 8.61
CA SER A 17 17.57 9.55 9.11
C SER A 17 17.18 8.13 9.50
N LEU A 18 17.92 7.15 8.99
CA LEU A 18 17.79 5.76 9.38
C LEU A 18 18.51 5.57 10.71
N VAL A 19 17.75 5.23 11.75
CA VAL A 19 18.27 5.05 13.11
C VAL A 19 18.18 3.57 13.45
N TYR A 20 19.30 3.02 13.90
CA TYR A 20 19.36 1.68 14.48
C TYR A 20 19.33 1.78 16.00
N GLY A 21 18.51 0.96 16.64
CA GLY A 21 18.48 0.83 18.09
C GLY A 21 19.67 0.05 18.62
N GLU A 22 19.87 0.12 19.93
CA GLU A 22 20.89 -0.66 20.61
C GLU A 22 20.63 -2.17 20.40
N PRO A 23 21.65 -2.98 20.08
CA PRO A 23 21.49 -4.42 19.97
C PRO A 23 21.07 -5.03 21.31
N HIS A 24 19.89 -5.63 21.35
CA HIS A 24 19.39 -6.32 22.54
C HIS A 24 19.55 -7.83 22.37
N GLN A 25 20.23 -8.48 23.33
CA GLN A 25 20.32 -9.94 23.36
C GLN A 25 19.17 -10.53 24.18
N THR A 26 18.49 -11.51 23.58
CA THR A 26 17.48 -12.35 24.23
C THR A 26 18.20 -13.50 24.96
N PRO A 27 17.65 -14.06 26.06
CA PRO A 27 18.26 -15.19 26.79
C PRO A 27 18.64 -16.40 25.92
N ASP A 28 17.96 -16.58 24.78
CA ASP A 28 18.24 -17.63 23.81
C ASP A 28 19.45 -17.35 22.88
N GLY A 29 20.25 -16.31 23.15
CA GLY A 29 21.38 -15.90 22.31
C GLY A 29 20.97 -15.24 20.98
N THR A 30 19.76 -14.67 20.90
CA THR A 30 19.31 -13.92 19.72
C THR A 30 19.58 -12.44 19.89
N THR A 31 20.28 -11.83 18.95
CA THR A 31 20.51 -10.39 18.87
C THR A 31 19.41 -9.74 18.04
N VAL A 32 18.71 -8.77 18.61
CA VAL A 32 17.67 -7.98 17.94
C VAL A 32 18.17 -6.55 17.81
N ILE A 33 18.23 -6.03 16.59
CA ILE A 33 18.60 -4.65 16.27
C ILE A 33 17.39 -4.00 15.62
N THR A 34 16.73 -3.08 16.33
CA THR A 34 15.56 -2.36 15.79
C THR A 34 16.00 -1.29 14.79
N ALA A 35 15.15 -0.99 13.81
CA ALA A 35 15.41 0.02 12.81
C ALA A 35 14.18 0.91 12.65
N ALA A 36 14.39 2.21 12.67
CA ALA A 36 13.35 3.21 12.50
C ALA A 36 13.80 4.30 11.55
N ARG A 37 12.85 4.85 10.79
CA ARG A 37 13.05 6.06 10.00
C ARG A 37 12.58 7.25 10.82
N VAL A 38 13.45 8.20 11.07
CA VAL A 38 13.12 9.44 11.77
C VAL A 38 13.03 10.57 10.76
N GLN A 39 11.85 11.17 10.63
CA GLN A 39 11.62 12.32 9.76
C GLN A 39 11.30 13.54 10.61
N ALA A 40 12.01 14.64 10.37
CA ALA A 40 11.63 15.93 10.89
C ALA A 40 10.48 16.49 10.04
N GLY A 41 9.53 17.15 10.70
CA GLY A 41 8.51 17.94 10.01
C GLY A 41 9.16 19.13 9.30
N ARG A 42 8.52 19.60 8.24
CA ARG A 42 9.03 20.67 7.36
C ARG A 42 9.45 21.95 8.10
N ASP A 43 8.79 22.23 9.21
CA ASP A 43 9.03 23.43 10.04
C ASP A 43 9.88 23.14 11.28
N GLY A 44 10.46 21.93 11.38
CA GLY A 44 11.27 21.48 12.53
C GLY A 44 10.49 21.26 13.84
N SER A 45 9.19 21.56 13.87
CA SER A 45 8.36 21.53 15.09
C SER A 45 7.86 20.15 15.49
N SER A 46 7.96 19.17 14.61
CA SER A 46 7.53 17.79 14.87
C SER A 46 8.59 16.80 14.41
N VAL A 47 8.72 15.69 15.13
CA VAL A 47 9.58 14.58 14.75
C VAL A 47 8.71 13.33 14.71
N ARG A 48 8.70 12.65 13.56
CA ARG A 48 7.98 11.40 13.38
C ARG A 48 8.98 10.25 13.26
N ALA A 49 8.99 9.37 14.26
CA ALA A 49 9.68 8.09 14.17
C ALA A 49 8.71 7.03 13.62
N THR A 50 9.06 6.45 12.46
CA THR A 50 8.30 5.34 11.87
C THR A 50 9.12 4.06 11.99
N PRO A 51 8.66 3.03 12.72
CA PRO A 51 9.39 1.77 12.80
C PRO A 51 9.42 1.10 11.43
N LEU A 52 10.59 0.65 10.99
CA LEU A 52 10.76 -0.07 9.74
C LEU A 52 10.79 -1.58 9.96
N GLY A 53 11.35 -2.00 11.10
CA GLY A 53 11.49 -3.41 11.45
C GLY A 53 12.61 -3.65 12.45
N ALA A 54 13.05 -4.90 12.53
CA ALA A 54 14.21 -5.31 13.29
C ALA A 54 15.01 -6.36 12.53
N MET A 55 16.34 -6.25 12.59
CA MET A 55 17.24 -7.31 12.20
C MET A 55 17.38 -8.28 13.38
N VAL A 56 17.12 -9.56 13.14
CA VAL A 56 17.18 -10.62 14.14
C VAL A 56 18.27 -11.59 13.74
N ILE A 57 19.32 -11.67 14.55
CA ILE A 57 20.49 -12.51 14.31
C ILE A 57 20.52 -13.61 15.37
N ARG A 58 20.60 -14.88 14.95
CA ARG A 58 20.73 -16.05 15.82
C ARG A 58 21.79 -16.97 15.24
N GLY A 59 22.96 -17.05 15.88
CA GLY A 59 24.13 -17.72 15.31
C GLY A 59 24.45 -17.16 13.93
N ASP A 60 24.57 -18.03 12.93
CA ASP A 60 24.85 -17.64 11.54
C ASP A 60 23.60 -17.22 10.74
N ASN A 61 22.42 -17.23 11.35
CA ASN A 61 21.17 -16.86 10.69
C ASN A 61 20.78 -15.41 11.01
N ALA A 62 20.88 -14.53 10.02
CA ALA A 62 20.35 -13.17 10.08
C ALA A 62 19.06 -13.06 9.27
N ARG A 63 17.98 -12.57 9.89
CA ARG A 63 16.69 -12.32 9.23
C ARG A 63 16.21 -10.90 9.49
N TRP A 64 15.60 -10.29 8.47
CA TRP A 64 14.88 -9.03 8.63
C TRP A 64 13.41 -9.29 8.98
N VAL A 65 12.90 -8.62 10.00
CA VAL A 65 11.49 -8.66 10.41
C VAL A 65 10.91 -7.26 10.22
N ALA A 66 10.09 -7.07 9.18
CA ALA A 66 9.52 -5.77 8.87
C ALA A 66 8.35 -5.41 9.80
N ALA A 67 8.26 -4.14 10.20
CA ALA A 67 7.13 -3.59 10.94
C ALA A 67 6.00 -3.25 9.97
N VAL A 68 5.32 -4.28 9.44
CA VAL A 68 4.22 -4.11 8.49
C VAL A 68 2.89 -4.03 9.23
N ASN A 69 2.06 -3.03 8.89
CA ASN A 69 0.68 -2.96 9.37
C ASN A 69 -0.22 -3.78 8.44
N ALA A 70 -0.48 -5.03 8.81
CA ALA A 70 -1.31 -5.95 8.04
C ALA A 70 -2.76 -5.47 7.91
N ASP A 71 -3.32 -4.85 8.95
CA ASP A 71 -4.70 -4.34 8.94
C ASP A 71 -4.89 -3.25 7.88
N ARG A 72 -3.90 -2.36 7.74
CA ARG A 72 -3.91 -1.32 6.72
C ARG A 72 -3.85 -1.90 5.31
N ILE A 73 -3.04 -2.94 5.10
CA ILE A 73 -2.96 -3.63 3.80
C ILE A 73 -4.29 -4.32 3.48
N ALA A 74 -4.85 -5.03 4.45
CA ALA A 74 -6.14 -5.69 4.32
C ALA A 74 -7.24 -4.68 3.98
N LEU A 75 -7.29 -3.56 4.70
CA LEU A 75 -8.26 -2.49 4.46
C LEU A 75 -8.16 -1.93 3.05
N VAL A 76 -6.95 -1.68 2.54
CA VAL A 76 -6.75 -1.23 1.15
C VAL A 76 -7.28 -2.28 0.17
N GLY A 77 -6.97 -3.55 0.37
CA GLY A 77 -7.47 -4.64 -0.47
C GLY A 77 -8.99 -4.73 -0.49
N VAL A 78 -9.64 -4.66 0.68
CA VAL A 78 -11.10 -4.69 0.81
C VAL A 78 -11.73 -3.48 0.12
N LEU A 79 -11.20 -2.27 0.34
CA LEU A 79 -11.72 -1.06 -0.31
C LEU A 79 -11.58 -1.13 -1.82
N THR A 80 -10.43 -1.56 -2.35
CA THR A 80 -10.23 -1.73 -3.78
C THR A 80 -11.20 -2.75 -4.37
N GLY A 81 -11.40 -3.90 -3.70
CA GLY A 81 -12.37 -4.92 -4.10
C GLY A 81 -13.81 -4.40 -4.09
N LEU A 82 -14.20 -3.67 -3.04
CA LEU A 82 -15.53 -3.07 -2.92
C LEU A 82 -15.77 -2.03 -4.02
N LEU A 83 -14.83 -1.12 -4.26
CA LEU A 83 -14.92 -0.14 -5.36
C LEU A 83 -15.06 -0.82 -6.71
N SER A 84 -14.28 -1.88 -6.97
CA SER A 84 -14.37 -2.66 -8.20
C SER A 84 -15.77 -3.28 -8.37
N ALA A 85 -16.31 -3.89 -7.30
CA ALA A 85 -17.63 -4.50 -7.31
C ALA A 85 -18.75 -3.47 -7.55
N VAL A 86 -18.64 -2.28 -6.93
CA VAL A 86 -19.59 -1.18 -7.15
C VAL A 86 -19.56 -0.71 -8.59
N ILE A 87 -18.36 -0.49 -9.16
CA ILE A 87 -18.20 -0.04 -10.55
C ILE A 87 -18.74 -1.10 -11.51
N ALA A 88 -18.41 -2.38 -11.30
CA ALA A 88 -18.91 -3.48 -12.12
C ALA A 88 -20.44 -3.57 -12.06
N SER A 89 -21.03 -3.46 -10.87
CA SER A 89 -22.49 -3.45 -10.69
C SER A 89 -23.12 -2.26 -11.41
N LEU A 90 -22.54 -1.06 -11.29
CA LEU A 90 -23.01 0.13 -12.01
C LEU A 90 -22.87 -0.02 -13.52
N ALA A 91 -21.80 -0.66 -14.00
CA ALA A 91 -21.59 -0.92 -15.42
C ALA A 91 -22.68 -1.85 -15.97
N VAL A 92 -23.00 -2.93 -15.25
CA VAL A 92 -24.09 -3.85 -15.59
C VAL A 92 -25.43 -3.12 -15.58
N LEU A 93 -25.68 -2.24 -14.61
CA LEU A 93 -26.92 -1.46 -14.56
C LEU A 93 -27.03 -0.42 -15.68
N ARG A 94 -25.91 0.21 -16.09
CA ARG A 94 -25.89 1.25 -17.13
C ARG A 94 -25.90 0.70 -18.55
N ARG A 95 -25.27 -0.46 -18.76
CA ARG A 95 -25.23 -1.16 -20.05
C ARG A 95 -25.60 -2.61 -19.79
N PRO A 96 -26.90 -2.87 -19.54
CA PRO A 96 -27.37 -4.22 -19.31
C PRO A 96 -26.88 -5.12 -20.44
N PRO A 97 -26.15 -6.20 -20.12
CA PRO A 97 -25.61 -7.10 -21.13
C PRO A 97 -26.68 -7.99 -21.75
N TRP A 98 -27.92 -7.93 -21.25
CA TRP A 98 -28.99 -8.77 -21.78
C TRP A 98 -29.50 -8.24 -23.14
N PRO A 99 -29.72 -9.14 -24.11
CA PRO A 99 -30.30 -8.79 -25.40
C PRO A 99 -31.67 -8.12 -25.24
N ASP A 100 -31.95 -7.15 -26.09
CA ASP A 100 -33.22 -6.41 -26.06
C ASP A 100 -34.39 -7.37 -26.40
N LEU A 101 -35.17 -7.73 -25.38
CA LEU A 101 -36.26 -8.71 -25.48
C LEU A 101 -37.38 -8.25 -26.43
N ARG A 102 -37.37 -6.98 -26.85
CA ARG A 102 -38.30 -6.42 -27.83
C ARG A 102 -37.98 -6.84 -29.28
N ALA A 103 -36.75 -7.26 -29.58
CA ALA A 103 -36.35 -7.68 -30.93
C ALA A 103 -36.80 -9.11 -31.29
N ILE A 104 -37.14 -9.94 -30.29
CA ILE A 104 -37.54 -11.33 -30.49
C ILE A 104 -39.01 -11.48 -30.95
N GLY A 105 -39.81 -10.40 -30.89
CA GLY A 105 -41.24 -10.43 -31.22
C GLY A 105 -41.64 -9.87 -32.58
N ALA A 106 -40.73 -9.41 -33.45
CA ALA A 106 -41.12 -8.85 -34.74
C ALA A 106 -41.71 -9.95 -35.65
N PRO A 107 -43.03 -9.91 -35.96
CA PRO A 107 -43.64 -10.87 -36.86
C PRO A 107 -43.05 -10.69 -38.26
N ARG A 108 -42.74 -11.81 -38.91
CA ARG A 108 -42.34 -11.84 -40.31
C ARG A 108 -43.59 -11.69 -41.17
N ASP A 109 -44.13 -10.47 -41.24
CA ASP A 109 -45.26 -10.19 -42.14
C ASP A 109 -44.72 -9.90 -43.53
N GLY A 110 -44.43 -11.00 -44.23
CA GLY A 110 -44.21 -11.05 -45.66
C GLY A 110 -44.91 -12.29 -46.21
N ALA A 111 -46.19 -12.16 -46.53
CA ALA A 111 -46.89 -13.00 -47.52
C ALA A 111 -48.30 -12.44 -47.75
N SER A 112 -48.47 -11.59 -48.76
CA SER A 112 -49.49 -11.68 -49.83
C SER A 112 -49.50 -10.39 -50.64
#